data_AF-Q098X1-F1
#
_entry.id   AF-Q098X1-F1
#
_cell.length_a   1.000
_cell.length_b   1.000
_cell.length_c   1.000
_cell.angle_alpha   90.00
_cell.angle_beta   90.00
_cell.angle_gamma   90.00
#
_symmetry.space_group_name_H-M   'P 1'
#
loop_
_entity.id
_entity.type
_entity.pdbx_description
1 polymer ?
#
loop_
_entity_poly.entity_id
_entity_poly.type
_entity_poly.pdbx_seq_one_letter_code
_entity_poly.pdbx_strand_id
1 'polypeptide(L)'
;MWVKPEDMFRPCPDAEIDDTSCGLTFPASATDAHKNWMNANYAFSFSFWQQPHYPWTGLGYTYDWCNTATRVGASEYVVRAGSTVNVTGLIQRDTYCAP
;
A
#
# COMPACT_ATOMS: atom_id res chain seq x y z
N MET A 1 11.16 -8.73 -4.24
CA MET A 1 11.92 -7.98 -3.21
C MET A 1 11.70 -8.64 -1.86
N TRP A 2 12.68 -8.58 -0.96
CA TRP A 2 12.57 -9.05 0.42
C TRP A 2 12.81 -7.89 1.39
N VAL A 3 11.97 -7.83 2.42
CA VAL A 3 12.00 -6.86 3.51
C VAL A 3 11.67 -7.63 4.78
N LYS A 4 12.24 -7.24 5.93
CA LYS A 4 11.84 -7.86 7.19
C LYS A 4 10.37 -7.50 7.50
N PRO A 5 9.55 -8.43 8.00
CA PRO A 5 8.15 -8.17 8.36
C PRO A 5 7.95 -6.95 9.29
N GLU A 6 8.80 -6.81 10.31
CA GLU A 6 8.76 -5.70 11.28
C GLU A 6 9.03 -4.31 10.67
N ASP A 7 9.70 -4.29 9.52
CA ASP A 7 10.07 -3.09 8.78
C ASP A 7 8.98 -2.62 7.81
N MET A 8 7.85 -3.30 7.75
CA MET A 8 6.75 -2.94 6.85
C MET A 8 5.40 -2.89 7.57
N PHE A 9 4.45 -2.21 6.93
CA PHE A 9 3.07 -2.14 7.37
C PHE A 9 2.17 -1.93 6.15
N ARG A 10 0.86 -2.23 6.28
CA ARG A 10 -0.08 -1.99 5.20
C ARG A 10 -0.53 -0.52 5.14
N PRO A 11 -0.60 0.09 3.95
CA PRO A 11 -1.11 1.44 3.77
C PRO A 11 -2.64 1.42 3.73
N CYS A 12 -3.25 0.99 4.83
CA CYS A 12 -4.69 0.94 5.00
C CYS A 12 -5.06 1.09 6.48
N PRO A 13 -6.35 1.25 6.87
CA PRO A 13 -6.71 1.52 8.26
C PRO A 13 -6.16 0.50 9.26
N ASP A 14 -6.06 -0.77 8.85
CA ASP A 14 -5.30 -1.77 9.59
C ASP A 14 -3.85 -1.84 9.09
N ALA A 15 -2.89 -1.81 10.02
CA ALA A 15 -1.47 -1.84 9.69
C ALA A 15 -0.90 -3.27 9.56
N GLU A 16 -1.66 -4.28 10.03
CA GLU A 16 -1.30 -5.70 10.03
C GLU A 16 -0.98 -6.19 8.61
N ILE A 17 0.03 -7.05 8.48
CA ILE A 17 0.64 -7.42 7.18
C ILE A 17 0.20 -8.79 6.66
N ASP A 18 -0.42 -9.59 7.52
CA ASP A 18 -0.91 -10.95 7.31
C ASP A 18 -2.39 -10.99 6.89
N ASP A 19 -3.04 -9.82 6.83
CA ASP A 19 -4.39 -9.67 6.30
C ASP A 19 -4.44 -9.72 4.76
N THR A 20 -5.51 -10.34 4.25
CA THR A 20 -5.78 -10.45 2.80
C THR A 20 -6.69 -9.35 2.26
N SER A 21 -7.29 -8.55 3.13
CA SER A 21 -8.21 -7.45 2.78
C SER A 21 -8.02 -6.29 3.74
N CYS A 22 -8.57 -5.12 3.45
CA CYS A 22 -8.55 -4.04 4.42
C CYS A 22 -9.95 -3.51 4.75
N GLY A 23 -10.17 -3.27 6.04
CA GLY A 23 -11.37 -2.60 6.52
C GLY A 23 -11.38 -1.12 6.14
N LEU A 24 -12.58 -0.53 6.08
CA LEU A 24 -12.76 0.90 5.80
C LEU A 24 -12.65 1.78 7.05
N THR A 25 -12.50 1.16 8.22
CA THR A 25 -12.45 1.82 9.53
C THR A 25 -11.24 1.33 10.30
N PHE A 26 -10.63 2.22 11.09
CA PHE A 26 -9.55 1.82 11.98
C PHE A 26 -10.03 0.77 12.99
N PRO A 27 -9.33 -0.36 13.14
CA PRO A 27 -9.61 -1.31 14.21
C PRO A 27 -9.30 -0.67 15.58
N ALA A 28 -9.81 -1.28 16.65
CA ALA A 28 -9.51 -0.82 18.02
C ALA A 28 -8.01 -0.90 18.37
N SER A 29 -7.28 -1.81 17.71
CA SER A 29 -5.83 -1.99 17.82
C SER A 29 -5.02 -0.89 17.10
N ALA A 30 -5.65 -0.07 16.25
CA ALA A 30 -4.93 0.93 15.47
C ALA A 30 -4.30 2.00 16.37
N THR A 31 -2.98 2.14 16.24
CA THR A 31 -2.20 3.13 16.99
C THR A 31 -2.43 4.54 16.45
N ASP A 32 -2.29 5.55 17.31
CA ASP A 32 -2.41 6.95 16.88
C ASP A 32 -1.30 7.35 15.90
N ALA A 33 -0.12 6.74 16.02
CA ALA A 33 0.97 6.92 15.06
C ALA A 33 0.55 6.50 13.64
N HIS A 34 -0.12 5.36 13.49
CA HIS A 34 -0.62 4.88 12.19
C HIS A 34 -1.75 5.74 11.65
N LYS A 35 -2.72 6.11 12.50
CA LYS A 35 -3.81 7.04 12.12
C LYS A 35 -3.26 8.37 11.61
N ASN A 36 -2.26 8.94 12.31
CA ASN A 36 -1.62 10.18 11.91
C ASN A 36 -0.86 10.03 10.58
N TRP A 37 -0.15 8.91 10.39
CA TRP A 37 0.52 8.61 9.12
C TRP A 37 -0.48 8.53 7.95
N MET A 38 -1.58 7.78 8.11
CA MET A 38 -2.64 7.66 7.11
C MET A 38 -3.23 9.04 6.75
N ASN A 39 -3.58 9.84 7.77
CA ASN A 39 -4.16 11.17 7.58
C ASN A 39 -3.19 12.13 6.87
N ALA A 40 -1.91 12.10 7.25
CA ALA A 40 -0.88 12.91 6.58
C ALA A 40 -0.69 12.47 5.13
N ASN A 41 -0.70 11.17 4.86
CA ASN A 41 -0.57 10.63 3.50
C ASN A 41 -1.77 11.03 2.62
N TYR A 42 -3.00 10.94 3.14
CA TYR A 42 -4.19 11.45 2.43
C TYR A 42 -4.09 12.96 2.18
N ALA A 43 -3.73 13.74 3.20
CA ALA A 43 -3.59 15.19 3.04
C ALA A 43 -2.56 15.53 1.95
N PHE A 44 -1.43 14.83 1.91
CA PHE A 44 -0.41 15.01 0.88
C PHE A 44 -0.89 14.59 -0.52
N SER A 45 -1.49 13.40 -0.64
CA SER A 45 -1.96 12.85 -1.91
C SER A 45 -3.02 13.70 -2.59
N PHE A 46 -3.88 14.36 -1.82
CA PHE A 46 -5.04 15.10 -2.33
C PHE A 46 -5.00 16.61 -2.06
N SER A 47 -3.90 17.13 -1.51
CA SER A 47 -3.73 18.58 -1.32
C SER A 47 -3.65 19.30 -2.66
N PHE A 48 -4.39 20.41 -2.78
CA PHE A 48 -4.43 21.24 -3.98
C PHE A 48 -3.11 21.99 -4.26
N TRP A 49 -2.26 22.14 -3.24
CA TRP A 49 -0.92 22.74 -3.40
C TRP A 49 0.14 21.73 -3.84
N GLN A 50 -0.16 20.42 -3.80
CA GLN A 50 0.77 19.35 -4.14
C GLN A 50 0.67 19.04 -5.64
N GLN A 51 1.72 19.29 -6.41
CA GLN A 51 1.80 18.92 -7.83
C GLN A 51 3.13 18.20 -8.11
N PRO A 52 3.14 17.04 -8.81
CA PRO A 52 1.98 16.30 -9.29
C PRO A 52 1.22 15.58 -8.16
N HIS A 53 -0.07 15.30 -8.36
CA HIS A 53 -0.86 14.49 -7.43
C HIS A 53 -0.47 13.02 -7.53
N TYR A 54 -0.40 12.35 -6.37
CA TYR A 54 -0.24 10.90 -6.27
C TYR A 54 -1.44 10.34 -5.50
N PRO A 55 -2.60 10.16 -6.16
CA PRO A 55 -3.80 9.68 -5.51
C PRO A 55 -3.55 8.30 -4.89
N TRP A 56 -4.02 8.12 -3.67
CA TRP A 56 -3.88 6.89 -2.93
C TRP A 56 -5.22 6.52 -2.30
N THR A 57 -5.59 5.25 -2.42
CA THR A 57 -6.93 4.78 -2.04
C THR A 57 -7.02 4.43 -0.56
N GLY A 58 -5.90 4.07 0.08
CA GLY A 58 -5.88 3.55 1.45
C GLY A 58 -6.54 2.18 1.59
N LEU A 59 -6.72 1.43 0.49
CA LEU A 59 -7.35 0.11 0.51
C LEU A 59 -6.34 -1.05 0.59
N GLY A 60 -5.03 -0.75 0.50
CA GLY A 60 -3.96 -1.73 0.64
C GLY A 60 -3.85 -2.71 -0.52
N TYR A 61 -4.30 -2.32 -1.72
CA TYR A 61 -4.14 -3.08 -2.96
C TYR A 61 -3.99 -2.14 -4.16
N THR A 62 -3.24 -2.58 -5.17
CA THR A 62 -3.05 -1.87 -6.43
C THR A 62 -4.21 -2.16 -7.40
N TYR A 63 -4.57 -1.21 -8.25
CA TYR A 63 -5.58 -1.46 -9.28
C TYR A 63 -5.03 -2.40 -10.37
N ASP A 64 -5.70 -3.53 -10.59
CA ASP A 64 -5.33 -4.44 -11.68
C ASP A 64 -5.98 -4.00 -13.00
N TRP A 65 -5.14 -3.62 -13.96
CA TRP A 65 -5.57 -3.22 -15.30
C TRP A 65 -5.67 -4.39 -16.27
N CYS A 66 -5.12 -5.55 -15.91
CA CYS A 66 -4.95 -6.70 -16.79
C CYS A 66 -6.01 -7.77 -16.54
N ASN A 67 -6.62 -7.79 -15.36
CA ASN A 67 -7.75 -8.65 -15.05
C ASN A 67 -9.10 -7.97 -15.44
N THR A 68 -9.89 -8.65 -16.27
CA THR A 68 -11.20 -8.15 -16.72
C THR A 68 -12.35 -8.51 -15.78
N ALA A 69 -12.18 -9.53 -14.95
CA ALA A 69 -13.19 -10.02 -14.01
C ALA A 69 -13.18 -9.26 -12.67
N THR A 70 -11.99 -8.86 -12.21
CA THR A 70 -11.80 -8.04 -11.01
C THR A 70 -10.76 -6.95 -11.27
N ARG A 71 -10.86 -5.84 -10.55
CA ARG A 71 -9.90 -4.72 -10.61
C ARG A 71 -8.97 -4.67 -9.40
N VAL A 72 -8.98 -5.72 -8.58
CA VAL A 72 -8.12 -5.86 -7.40
C VAL A 72 -6.83 -6.56 -7.83
N GLY A 73 -5.70 -5.86 -7.70
CA GLY A 73 -4.36 -6.37 -8.00
C GLY A 73 -3.61 -6.79 -6.75
N ALA A 74 -2.28 -6.75 -6.84
CA ALA A 74 -1.39 -7.12 -5.73
C ALA A 74 -1.59 -6.21 -4.51
N SER A 75 -1.42 -6.79 -3.31
CA SER A 75 -1.42 -6.08 -2.04
C SER A 75 -0.31 -5.01 -1.98
N GLU A 76 -0.61 -3.88 -1.36
CA GLU A 76 0.34 -2.80 -1.14
C GLU A 76 0.96 -2.87 0.25
N TYR A 77 2.23 -2.50 0.35
CA TYR A 77 2.99 -2.43 1.60
C TYR A 77 3.86 -1.18 1.60
N VAL A 78 4.07 -0.60 2.77
CA VAL A 78 5.00 0.52 2.99
C VAL A 78 6.18 0.01 3.80
N VAL A 79 7.38 0.25 3.28
CA VAL A 79 8.63 -0.05 3.97
C VAL A 79 9.06 1.17 4.76
N ARG A 80 9.42 0.99 6.03
CA ARG A 80 9.88 2.07 6.91
C ARG A 80 11.20 2.66 6.40
N ALA A 81 11.39 3.95 6.67
CA ALA A 81 12.63 4.63 6.32
C ALA A 81 13.82 4.03 7.09
N GLY A 82 14.92 3.79 6.37
CA GLY A 82 16.13 3.19 6.95
C GLY A 82 16.15 1.65 6.96
N SER A 83 15.07 0.99 6.57
CA SER A 83 15.03 -0.47 6.46
C SER A 83 15.87 -0.98 5.28
N THR A 84 16.39 -2.20 5.40
CA THR A 84 17.15 -2.86 4.33
C THR A 84 16.22 -3.66 3.43
N VAL A 85 16.32 -3.43 2.12
CA VAL A 85 15.55 -4.13 1.09
C VAL A 85 16.50 -4.93 0.21
N ASN A 86 16.17 -6.18 -0.07
CA ASN A 86 16.87 -6.99 -1.07
C ASN A 86 16.02 -7.15 -2.33
N VAL A 87 16.46 -6.61 -3.46
CA VAL A 87 15.74 -6.72 -4.74
C VAL A 87 16.15 -8.01 -5.44
N THR A 88 15.24 -8.98 -5.47
CA THR A 88 15.47 -10.30 -6.07
C THR A 88 15.00 -10.44 -7.51
N GLY A 89 14.25 -9.47 -8.01
CA GLY A 89 13.70 -9.53 -9.35
C GLY A 89 12.95 -8.25 -9.70
N LEU A 90 12.83 -8.04 -11.01
CA LEU A 90 12.06 -6.97 -11.63
C LEU A 90 11.13 -7.64 -12.63
N ILE A 91 9.82 -7.51 -12.41
CA ILE A 91 8.78 -8.09 -13.27
C ILE A 91 8.25 -6.97 -14.16
N GLN A 92 8.35 -7.15 -15.49
CA GLN A 92 7.77 -6.20 -16.42
C GLN A 92 6.26 -6.39 -16.53
N ARG A 93 5.54 -5.32 -16.89
CA ARG A 93 4.08 -5.33 -17.07
C ARG A 93 3.61 -6.49 -17.95
N ASP A 94 4.24 -6.70 -19.10
CA ASP A 94 3.80 -7.73 -20.06
C ASP A 94 3.92 -9.15 -19.48
N THR A 95 4.88 -9.37 -18.57
CA THR A 95 5.00 -10.61 -17.82
C THR A 95 3.95 -10.71 -16.71
N TYR A 96 3.68 -9.63 -15.98
CA TYR A 96 2.63 -9.59 -14.94
C TYR A 96 1.23 -9.83 -15.53
N CYS A 97 0.97 -9.28 -16.72
CA CYS A 97 -0.32 -9.32 -17.40
C CYS A 97 -0.50 -10.51 -18.35
N ALA A 98 0.47 -11.43 -18.40
CA ALA A 98 0.35 -12.62 -19.22
C ALA A 98 -0.82 -13.51 -18.71
N PRO A 99 -1.59 -14.14 -19.61
CA PRO A 99 -2.73 -14.98 -19.25
C PRO A 99 -2.33 -16.29 -18.54
#